data_AF-A0A6J0J822-F1
#
_entry.id   AF-A0A6J0J822-F1
#
_cell.length_a   1.000
_cell.length_b   1.000
_cell.length_c   1.000
_cell.angle_alpha   90.00
_cell.angle_beta   90.00
_cell.angle_gamma   90.00
#
_symmetry.space_group_name_H-M   'P 1'
#
loop_
_entity.id
_entity.type
_entity.pdbx_description
1 polymer ?
#
loop_
_entity_poly.entity_id
_entity_poly.type
_entity_poly.pdbx_seq_one_letter_code
_entity_poly.pdbx_strand_id
1 'polypeptide(L)'
;MTSGQVAEHVLALLSSCQDPRQVQALGQTIDLTSILQQKTDEEMAELEDKGHPKTTLFSVSLDTMALCLARADGYRGPAVALAKEVLSPNSPLSVDTRAVAVLALLCAHDNVEDPEVRDLLHEAVWTVTNDFLDEQEERNGLIGNIYSMGLALQALEASRDFYAPRDWDCAQAFAVVTNHTFELPMAIAQVLPALVGTSYLDAATLNCGAPTDLCPSLGTQRVPTGMMSPPGASQTPQESQDITVHYSITNNLQGIPWHYSISVTVPGDSTLLKVLERAEEMDPENFSFKTEQTSWGPFVVSIHGLAGSDNDRTYWQFLSSGKPLDQGGQSGKVGVMLGVSMSHPHTSLCHRGRNLQAKKLGAHPGHLQHLLKPPRDPASHQGAIKGHSSVSLCVPGENRAQIPFAFFPSSFH
;
A
#
# COMPACT_ATOMS: atom_id res chain seq x y z
N MET A 1 -18.06 -5.89 -7.60
CA MET A 1 -17.39 -4.68 -7.13
C MET A 1 -17.19 -4.76 -5.64
N THR A 2 -15.96 -4.56 -5.19
CA THR A 2 -15.63 -4.35 -3.78
C THR A 2 -16.09 -2.99 -3.28
N SER A 3 -15.98 -2.74 -1.97
CA SER A 3 -16.36 -1.45 -1.38
C SER A 3 -15.49 -0.32 -1.96
N GLY A 4 -14.17 -0.52 -2.00
CA GLY A 4 -13.21 0.44 -2.54
C GLY A 4 -13.49 0.84 -3.99
N GLN A 5 -13.87 -0.11 -4.86
CA GLN A 5 -14.28 0.21 -6.23
C GLN A 5 -15.54 1.09 -6.25
N VAL A 6 -16.55 0.77 -5.43
CA VAL A 6 -17.76 1.61 -5.33
C VAL A 6 -17.40 3.00 -4.81
N ALA A 7 -16.48 3.11 -3.84
CA ALA A 7 -15.98 4.38 -3.34
C ALA A 7 -15.29 5.21 -4.44
N GLU A 8 -14.42 4.61 -5.25
CA GLU A 8 -13.79 5.26 -6.41
C GLU A 8 -14.84 5.77 -7.41
N HIS A 9 -15.91 5.01 -7.68
CA HIS A 9 -17.00 5.47 -8.52
C HIS A 9 -17.78 6.63 -7.92
N VAL A 10 -18.03 6.62 -6.61
CA VAL A 10 -18.66 7.75 -5.90
C VAL A 10 -17.78 9.00 -6.02
N LEU A 11 -16.48 8.88 -5.77
CA LEU A 11 -15.52 9.99 -5.91
C LEU A 11 -15.47 10.53 -7.34
N ALA A 12 -15.50 9.65 -8.35
CA ALA A 12 -15.51 10.04 -9.77
C ALA A 12 -16.79 10.80 -10.16
N LEU A 13 -17.94 10.42 -9.61
CA LEU A 13 -19.20 11.14 -9.85
C LEU A 13 -19.19 12.50 -9.18
N LEU A 14 -18.74 12.58 -7.93
CA LEU A 14 -18.58 13.84 -7.20
C LEU A 14 -17.65 14.78 -7.97
N SER A 15 -16.50 14.29 -8.43
CA SER A 15 -15.53 15.11 -9.19
C SER A 15 -16.03 15.54 -10.57
N SER A 16 -17.08 14.88 -11.07
CA SER A 16 -17.79 15.24 -12.30
C SER A 16 -19.04 16.11 -12.03
N CYS A 17 -19.23 16.60 -10.80
CA CYS A 17 -20.41 17.32 -10.34
C CYS A 17 -21.73 16.57 -10.58
N GLN A 18 -21.70 15.25 -10.48
CA GLN A 18 -22.86 14.37 -10.56
C GLN A 18 -23.24 13.84 -9.18
N ASP A 19 -24.53 13.70 -8.93
CA ASP A 19 -25.04 13.14 -7.68
C ASP A 19 -24.90 11.61 -7.67
N PRO A 20 -24.06 11.03 -6.78
CA PRO A 20 -23.88 9.57 -6.69
C PRO A 20 -25.13 8.81 -6.23
N ARG A 21 -26.18 9.51 -5.76
CA ARG A 21 -27.46 8.92 -5.37
C ARG A 21 -28.44 8.76 -6.53
N GLN A 22 -28.12 9.33 -7.71
CA GLN A 22 -29.03 9.45 -8.86
C GLN A 22 -28.42 8.88 -10.15
N VAL A 23 -27.64 7.80 -10.05
CA VAL A 23 -26.96 7.20 -11.20
C VAL A 23 -27.95 6.44 -12.08
N GLN A 24 -28.00 6.77 -13.37
CA GLN A 24 -28.88 6.09 -14.32
C GLN A 24 -28.15 4.92 -14.98
N ALA A 25 -28.63 3.69 -14.78
CA ALA A 25 -28.10 2.50 -15.43
C ALA A 25 -29.21 1.48 -15.71
N LEU A 26 -29.21 0.88 -16.90
CA LEU A 26 -30.17 -0.16 -17.32
C LEU A 26 -31.65 0.25 -17.13
N GLY A 27 -31.96 1.54 -17.28
CA GLY A 27 -33.31 2.09 -17.09
C GLY A 27 -33.75 2.21 -15.63
N GLN A 28 -32.82 2.07 -14.68
CA GLN A 28 -33.05 2.24 -13.25
C GLN A 28 -32.18 3.35 -12.68
N THR A 29 -32.65 3.95 -11.59
CA THR A 29 -31.86 4.87 -10.77
C THR A 29 -31.22 4.09 -9.64
N ILE A 30 -29.90 4.17 -9.56
CA ILE A 30 -29.05 3.47 -8.59
C ILE A 30 -28.48 4.52 -7.62
N ASP A 31 -28.65 4.25 -6.33
CA ASP A 31 -28.01 5.02 -5.26
C ASP A 31 -26.70 4.33 -4.86
N LEU A 32 -25.59 4.81 -5.44
CA LEU A 32 -24.26 4.25 -5.13
C LEU A 32 -23.80 4.59 -3.71
N THR A 33 -24.28 5.68 -3.11
CA THR A 33 -23.96 6.03 -1.73
C THR A 33 -24.56 5.01 -0.76
N SER A 34 -25.81 4.60 -0.98
CA SER A 34 -26.45 3.54 -0.19
C SER A 34 -25.76 2.17 -0.37
N ILE A 35 -25.34 1.85 -1.60
CA ILE A 35 -24.58 0.61 -1.88
C ILE A 35 -23.20 0.64 -1.18
N LEU A 36 -22.53 1.80 -1.22
CA LEU A 36 -21.24 1.98 -0.55
C LEU A 36 -21.41 1.77 0.96
N GLN A 37 -22.41 2.39 1.58
CA GLN A 37 -22.68 2.24 3.00
C GLN A 37 -22.83 0.76 3.39
N GLN A 38 -23.68 0.02 2.66
CA GLN A 38 -23.88 -1.40 2.93
C GLN A 38 -22.57 -2.19 2.87
N LYS A 39 -21.73 -1.91 1.88
CA LYS A 39 -20.45 -2.60 1.72
C LYS A 39 -19.45 -2.22 2.80
N THR A 40 -19.39 -0.96 3.20
CA THR A 40 -18.56 -0.51 4.30
C THR A 40 -18.99 -1.14 5.63
N ASP A 41 -20.29 -1.29 5.87
CA ASP A 41 -20.80 -1.99 7.05
C ASP A 41 -20.34 -3.47 7.07
N GLU A 42 -20.30 -4.13 5.91
CA GLU A 42 -19.75 -5.48 5.77
C GLU A 42 -18.23 -5.55 6.04
N GLU A 43 -17.47 -4.55 5.60
CA GLU A 43 -16.03 -4.45 5.89
C GLU A 43 -15.79 -4.24 7.39
N MET A 44 -16.58 -3.38 8.02
CA MET A 44 -16.50 -3.09 9.45
C MET A 44 -16.87 -4.30 10.31
N ALA A 45 -17.92 -5.04 9.93
CA ALA A 45 -18.29 -6.27 10.63
C ALA A 45 -17.17 -7.32 10.57
N GLU A 46 -16.49 -7.45 9.42
CA GLU A 46 -15.34 -8.35 9.27
C GLU A 46 -14.13 -7.87 10.10
N LEU A 47 -13.85 -6.56 10.07
CA LEU A 47 -12.78 -5.95 10.87
C LEU A 47 -12.99 -6.19 12.37
N GLU A 48 -14.22 -6.08 12.87
CA GLU A 48 -14.55 -6.34 14.26
C GLU A 48 -14.44 -7.83 14.64
N ASP A 49 -14.86 -8.74 13.74
CA ASP A 49 -14.85 -10.19 14.00
C ASP A 49 -13.44 -10.79 13.88
N LYS A 50 -12.72 -10.45 12.80
CA LYS A 50 -11.44 -11.09 12.42
C LYS A 50 -10.21 -10.23 12.65
N GLY A 51 -10.39 -8.93 12.97
CA GLY A 51 -9.28 -7.99 13.12
C GLY A 51 -8.69 -7.50 11.80
N HIS A 52 -9.37 -7.74 10.67
CA HIS A 52 -9.04 -7.18 9.37
C HIS A 52 -10.30 -7.09 8.49
N PRO A 53 -10.37 -6.13 7.55
CA PRO A 53 -11.49 -6.05 6.60
C PRO A 53 -11.50 -7.24 5.62
N LYS A 54 -12.59 -7.39 4.87
CA LYS A 54 -12.70 -8.35 3.75
C LYS A 54 -11.74 -7.97 2.62
N THR A 55 -11.54 -6.66 2.43
CA THR A 55 -10.57 -6.09 1.50
C THR A 55 -9.32 -5.59 2.24
N THR A 56 -9.10 -4.28 2.30
CA THR A 56 -7.97 -3.64 3.00
C THR A 56 -8.40 -2.38 3.72
N LEU A 57 -7.59 -1.96 4.68
CA LEU A 57 -7.74 -0.64 5.29
C LEU A 57 -7.60 0.49 4.26
N PHE A 58 -6.91 0.28 3.13
CA PHE A 58 -6.91 1.24 2.01
C PHE A 58 -8.32 1.41 1.42
N SER A 59 -9.03 0.30 1.17
CA SER A 59 -10.42 0.34 0.69
C SER A 59 -11.36 0.94 1.74
N VAL A 60 -11.22 0.57 3.02
CA VAL A 60 -12.00 1.18 4.11
C VAL A 60 -11.74 2.69 4.23
N SER A 61 -10.51 3.15 4.00
CA SER A 61 -10.19 4.58 3.94
C SER A 61 -10.88 5.27 2.76
N LEU A 62 -10.87 4.67 1.57
CA LEU A 62 -11.61 5.19 0.41
C LEU A 62 -13.11 5.27 0.70
N ASP A 63 -13.69 4.20 1.25
CA ASP A 63 -15.09 4.13 1.65
C ASP A 63 -15.47 5.28 2.59
N THR A 64 -14.68 5.44 3.66
CA THR A 64 -14.89 6.46 4.69
C THR A 64 -14.84 7.86 4.08
N MET A 65 -13.84 8.14 3.24
CA MET A 65 -13.69 9.42 2.55
C MET A 65 -14.85 9.69 1.59
N ALA A 66 -15.23 8.71 0.76
CA ALA A 66 -16.30 8.85 -0.22
C ALA A 66 -17.67 9.05 0.45
N LEU A 67 -17.97 8.30 1.52
CA LEU A 67 -19.19 8.48 2.31
C LEU A 67 -19.24 9.87 2.97
N CYS A 68 -18.11 10.32 3.53
CA CYS A 68 -18.00 11.64 4.14
C CYS A 68 -18.24 12.76 3.11
N LEU A 69 -17.56 12.72 1.96
CA LEU A 69 -17.71 13.70 0.88
C LEU A 69 -19.13 13.68 0.27
N ALA A 70 -19.76 12.51 0.19
CA ALA A 70 -21.16 12.35 -0.23
C ALA A 70 -22.18 12.75 0.85
N ARG A 71 -21.75 13.23 2.03
CA ARG A 71 -22.59 13.61 3.17
C ARG A 71 -23.56 12.49 3.59
N ALA A 72 -23.06 11.25 3.61
CA ALA A 72 -23.72 10.13 4.26
C ALA A 72 -23.24 10.05 5.72
N ASP A 73 -24.03 9.49 6.64
CA ASP A 73 -23.64 9.49 8.06
C ASP A 73 -22.70 8.33 8.46
N GLY A 74 -22.65 7.25 7.68
CA GLY A 74 -21.97 6.03 8.11
C GLY A 74 -20.46 5.98 7.89
N TYR A 75 -19.80 7.12 7.60
CA TYR A 75 -18.33 7.23 7.65
C TYR A 75 -17.80 7.31 9.09
N ARG A 76 -18.62 7.70 10.07
CA ARG A 76 -18.16 8.03 11.44
C ARG A 76 -17.52 6.84 12.16
N GLY A 77 -18.15 5.67 12.14
CA GLY A 77 -17.62 4.44 12.74
C GLY A 77 -16.29 4.00 12.10
N PRO A 78 -16.25 3.85 10.76
CA PRO A 78 -15.01 3.60 10.02
C PRO A 78 -13.88 4.59 10.31
N ALA A 79 -14.15 5.90 10.41
CA ALA A 79 -13.13 6.90 10.74
C ALA A 79 -12.47 6.66 12.10
N VAL A 80 -13.25 6.30 13.13
CA VAL A 80 -12.71 5.96 14.46
C VAL A 80 -11.86 4.70 14.39
N ALA A 81 -12.29 3.69 13.64
CA ALA A 81 -11.52 2.45 13.49
C ALA A 81 -10.19 2.70 12.76
N LEU A 82 -10.21 3.48 11.68
CA LEU A 82 -9.01 3.87 10.93
C LEU A 82 -8.03 4.64 11.81
N ALA A 83 -8.50 5.62 12.60
CA ALA A 83 -7.64 6.36 13.52
C ALA A 83 -6.92 5.44 14.53
N LYS A 84 -7.62 4.43 15.06
CA LYS A 84 -7.01 3.44 15.96
C LYS A 84 -6.00 2.54 15.25
N GLU A 85 -6.29 2.11 14.03
CA GLU A 85 -5.38 1.26 13.25
C GLU A 85 -4.10 2.02 12.86
N VAL A 86 -4.18 3.27 12.42
CA VAL A 86 -2.99 4.06 12.05
C VAL A 86 -2.10 4.41 13.25
N LEU A 87 -2.69 4.55 14.43
CA LEU A 87 -1.95 4.78 15.69
C LEU A 87 -1.43 3.47 16.33
N SER A 88 -1.79 2.30 15.77
CA SER A 88 -1.40 1.01 16.34
C SER A 88 0.06 0.68 15.99
N PRO A 89 0.97 0.58 16.97
CA PRO A 89 2.38 0.26 16.70
C PRO A 89 2.59 -1.19 16.23
N ASN A 90 1.58 -2.05 16.37
CA ASN A 90 1.68 -3.48 16.11
C ASN A 90 1.30 -3.88 14.67
N SER A 91 0.79 -2.94 13.88
CA SER A 91 0.30 -3.20 12.52
C SER A 91 0.85 -2.12 11.57
N PRO A 92 2.12 -2.21 11.15
CA PRO A 92 2.71 -1.19 10.28
C PRO A 92 1.98 -1.17 8.94
N LEU A 93 1.29 -0.06 8.67
CA LEU A 93 0.52 0.16 7.46
C LEU A 93 1.40 0.78 6.36
N SER A 94 1.08 0.44 5.10
CA SER A 94 1.73 1.06 3.94
C SER A 94 1.52 2.58 3.93
N VAL A 95 2.44 3.31 3.28
CA VAL A 95 2.31 4.76 3.08
C VAL A 95 1.01 5.09 2.36
N ASP A 96 0.65 4.33 1.33
CA ASP A 96 -0.60 4.49 0.57
C ASP A 96 -1.83 4.39 1.47
N THR A 97 -1.89 3.36 2.33
CA THR A 97 -3.00 3.17 3.27
C THR A 97 -3.07 4.30 4.28
N ARG A 98 -1.93 4.70 4.86
CA ARG A 98 -1.85 5.81 5.83
C ARG A 98 -2.25 7.14 5.19
N ALA A 99 -1.84 7.40 3.96
CA ALA A 99 -2.16 8.64 3.25
C ALA A 99 -3.66 8.77 2.95
N VAL A 100 -4.29 7.71 2.43
CA VAL A 100 -5.75 7.74 2.19
C VAL A 100 -6.52 7.77 3.51
N ALA A 101 -6.02 7.12 4.56
CA ALA A 101 -6.59 7.25 5.90
C ALA A 101 -6.56 8.71 6.37
N VAL A 102 -5.42 9.42 6.25
CA VAL A 102 -5.34 10.84 6.60
C VAL A 102 -6.40 11.66 5.85
N LEU A 103 -6.56 11.48 4.54
CA LEU A 103 -7.59 12.17 3.77
C LEU A 103 -8.99 11.86 4.32
N ALA A 104 -9.31 10.59 4.59
CA ALA A 104 -10.59 10.20 5.18
C ALA A 104 -10.84 10.84 6.56
N LEU A 105 -9.82 10.86 7.42
CA LEU A 105 -9.88 11.43 8.77
C LEU A 105 -10.04 12.95 8.73
N LEU A 106 -9.35 13.64 7.82
CA LEU A 106 -9.51 15.08 7.58
C LEU A 106 -10.96 15.41 7.21
N CYS A 107 -11.57 14.66 6.28
CA CYS A 107 -12.97 14.87 5.93
C CYS A 107 -13.90 14.70 7.15
N ALA A 108 -13.63 13.67 7.97
CA ALA A 108 -14.46 13.37 9.13
C ALA A 108 -14.30 14.40 10.26
N HIS A 109 -13.07 14.90 10.49
CA HIS A 109 -12.68 15.70 11.65
C HIS A 109 -13.62 16.88 11.93
N ASP A 110 -13.92 17.69 10.92
CA ASP A 110 -14.73 18.90 11.10
C ASP A 110 -16.22 18.62 11.31
N ASN A 111 -16.66 17.40 11.04
CA ASN A 111 -18.04 16.96 11.14
C ASN A 111 -18.33 16.16 12.43
N VAL A 112 -17.33 16.02 13.32
CA VAL A 112 -17.45 15.29 14.59
C VAL A 112 -17.78 16.25 15.74
N GLU A 113 -18.89 15.97 16.44
CA GLU A 113 -19.31 16.74 17.61
C GLU A 113 -18.63 16.27 18.92
N ASP A 114 -18.34 14.97 19.03
CA ASP A 114 -17.71 14.39 20.21
C ASP A 114 -16.24 14.83 20.32
N PRO A 115 -15.85 15.58 21.38
CA PRO A 115 -14.49 16.06 21.55
C PRO A 115 -13.45 14.93 21.63
N GLU A 116 -13.78 13.81 22.26
CA GLU A 116 -12.82 12.69 22.41
C GLU A 116 -12.54 12.05 21.06
N VAL A 117 -13.58 11.89 20.23
CA VAL A 117 -13.41 11.38 18.86
C VAL A 117 -12.63 12.37 18.01
N ARG A 118 -12.93 13.67 18.10
CA ARG A 118 -12.21 14.70 17.36
C ARG A 118 -10.72 14.71 17.71
N ASP A 119 -10.39 14.65 19.00
CA ASP A 119 -9.01 14.62 19.48
C ASP A 119 -8.27 13.36 18.99
N LEU A 120 -8.94 12.20 18.97
CA LEU A 120 -8.39 10.96 18.39
C LEU A 120 -8.10 11.10 16.89
N LEU A 121 -9.03 11.66 16.11
CA LEU A 121 -8.82 11.87 14.68
C LEU A 121 -7.66 12.85 14.44
N HIS A 122 -7.58 13.90 15.26
CA HIS A 122 -6.50 14.87 15.21
C HIS A 122 -5.14 14.24 15.52
N GLU A 123 -5.04 13.42 16.58
CA GLU A 123 -3.82 12.70 16.94
C GLU A 123 -3.35 11.77 15.80
N ALA A 124 -4.28 11.05 15.19
CA ALA A 124 -3.99 10.16 14.06
C ALA A 124 -3.43 10.92 12.85
N VAL A 125 -4.06 12.03 12.46
CA VAL A 125 -3.58 12.87 11.35
C VAL A 125 -2.22 13.48 11.69
N TRP A 126 -2.05 14.04 12.90
CA TRP A 126 -0.78 14.59 13.37
C TRP A 126 0.36 13.57 13.30
N THR A 127 0.12 12.36 13.80
CA THR A 127 1.13 11.31 13.89
C THR A 127 1.58 10.87 12.50
N VAL A 128 0.63 10.50 11.63
CA VAL A 128 0.96 10.00 10.30
C VAL A 128 1.66 11.05 9.45
N THR A 129 1.23 12.31 9.53
CA THR A 129 1.82 13.38 8.72
C THR A 129 3.22 13.74 9.21
N ASN A 130 3.49 13.72 10.51
CA ASN A 130 4.85 13.88 11.03
C ASN A 130 5.75 12.69 10.66
N ASP A 131 5.24 11.46 10.71
CA ASP A 131 5.98 10.27 10.25
C ASP A 131 6.37 10.40 8.76
N PHE A 132 5.49 10.94 7.92
CA PHE A 132 5.80 11.20 6.51
C PHE A 132 6.88 12.27 6.33
N LEU A 133 6.85 13.34 7.14
CA LEU A 133 7.87 14.38 7.10
C LEU A 133 9.23 13.85 7.58
N ASP A 134 9.26 13.06 8.65
CA ASP A 134 10.47 12.38 9.14
C ASP A 134 11.05 11.46 8.05
N GLU A 135 10.20 10.62 7.45
CA GLU A 135 10.62 9.72 6.37
C GLU A 135 11.16 10.49 5.16
N GLN A 136 10.50 11.59 4.77
CA GLN A 136 10.94 12.45 3.68
C GLN A 136 12.35 13.01 3.93
N GLU A 137 12.59 13.55 5.12
CA GLU A 137 13.88 14.14 5.52
C GLU A 137 14.98 13.07 5.50
N GLU A 138 14.70 11.88 6.01
CA GLU A 138 15.66 10.76 6.05
C GLU A 138 15.99 10.21 4.65
N ARG A 139 15.03 10.28 3.72
CA ARG A 139 15.11 9.61 2.41
C ARG A 139 15.24 10.56 1.23
N ASN A 140 15.71 11.79 1.48
CA ASN A 140 15.96 12.82 0.47
C ASN A 140 14.73 13.12 -0.42
N GLY A 141 13.57 13.32 0.21
CA GLY A 141 12.33 13.68 -0.48
C GLY A 141 11.38 12.51 -0.75
N LEU A 142 11.80 11.26 -0.54
CA LEU A 142 10.98 10.08 -0.83
C LEU A 142 10.19 9.62 0.40
N ILE A 143 8.87 9.48 0.25
CA ILE A 143 7.96 8.92 1.25
C ILE A 143 7.41 7.60 0.70
N GLY A 144 7.73 6.47 1.34
CA GLY A 144 7.40 5.14 0.82
C GLY A 144 8.20 4.78 -0.42
N ASN A 145 7.54 4.71 -1.57
CA ASN A 145 8.21 4.56 -2.87
C ASN A 145 7.62 5.56 -3.87
N ILE A 146 8.14 5.56 -5.09
CA ILE A 146 7.76 6.53 -6.11
C ILE A 146 6.26 6.50 -6.46
N TYR A 147 5.59 5.38 -6.24
CA TYR A 147 4.16 5.20 -6.49
C TYR A 147 3.29 5.63 -5.30
N SER A 148 3.80 5.54 -4.08
CA SER A 148 3.13 6.05 -2.88
C SER A 148 3.17 7.58 -2.78
N MET A 149 4.15 8.22 -3.44
CA MET A 149 4.36 9.67 -3.38
C MET A 149 3.10 10.46 -3.67
N GLY A 150 2.35 10.11 -4.73
CA GLY A 150 1.17 10.88 -5.13
C GLY A 150 0.15 11.04 -4.01
N LEU A 151 -0.16 9.95 -3.30
CA LEU A 151 -1.11 9.97 -2.18
C LEU A 151 -0.51 10.66 -0.95
N ALA A 152 0.77 10.43 -0.64
CA ALA A 152 1.44 11.08 0.47
C ALA A 152 1.48 12.60 0.32
N LEU A 153 1.77 13.09 -0.89
CA LEU A 153 1.75 14.52 -1.23
C LEU A 153 0.35 15.12 -1.07
N GLN A 154 -0.70 14.42 -1.53
CA GLN A 154 -2.08 14.86 -1.31
C GLN A 154 -2.42 14.98 0.18
N ALA A 155 -2.02 13.99 0.98
CA ALA A 155 -2.27 13.98 2.42
C ALA A 155 -1.58 15.15 3.13
N LEU A 156 -0.28 15.37 2.85
CA LEU A 156 0.48 16.48 3.43
C LEU A 156 -0.07 17.85 3.01
N GLU A 157 -0.44 18.01 1.73
CA GLU A 157 -1.02 19.26 1.23
C GLU A 157 -2.34 19.59 1.93
N ALA A 158 -3.19 18.58 2.14
CA ALA A 158 -4.49 18.75 2.78
C ALA A 158 -4.43 18.90 4.32
N SER A 159 -3.31 18.51 4.96
CA SER A 159 -3.18 18.45 6.42
C SER A 159 -2.25 19.52 7.03
N ARG A 160 -1.95 20.60 6.30
CA ARG A 160 -0.97 21.64 6.72
C ARG A 160 -1.19 22.16 8.15
N ASP A 161 -2.45 22.41 8.51
CA ASP A 161 -2.82 22.94 9.83
C ASP A 161 -2.55 21.95 10.96
N PHE A 162 -2.50 20.66 10.65
CA PHE A 162 -2.25 19.64 11.65
C PHE A 162 -0.79 19.66 12.03
N TYR A 163 0.16 19.54 11.10
CA TYR A 163 1.58 19.46 11.44
C TYR A 163 2.27 20.81 11.74
N ALA A 164 1.56 21.94 11.62
CA ALA A 164 2.09 23.25 11.99
C ALA A 164 2.56 23.27 13.48
N PRO A 165 3.65 23.99 13.82
CA PRO A 165 4.40 24.94 13.01
C PRO A 165 5.55 24.30 12.22
N ARG A 166 5.58 22.98 12.05
CA ARG A 166 6.62 22.32 11.25
C ARG A 166 6.44 22.69 9.79
N ASP A 167 7.51 23.17 9.16
CA ASP A 167 7.51 23.46 7.74
C ASP A 167 7.72 22.18 6.94
N TRP A 168 7.01 22.06 5.82
CA TRP A 168 7.19 20.97 4.86
C TRP A 168 8.00 21.45 3.66
N ASP A 169 9.17 20.82 3.40
CA ASP A 169 9.91 21.01 2.16
C ASP A 169 9.23 20.27 1.01
N CYS A 170 8.11 20.84 0.54
CA CYS A 170 7.37 20.31 -0.59
C CYS A 170 8.22 20.31 -1.86
N ALA A 171 9.11 21.29 -2.07
CA ALA A 171 9.94 21.37 -3.27
C ALA A 171 10.84 20.13 -3.43
N GLN A 172 11.43 19.64 -2.34
CA GLN A 172 12.22 18.40 -2.35
C GLN A 172 11.37 17.18 -2.73
N ALA A 173 10.17 17.04 -2.15
CA ALA A 173 9.28 15.92 -2.40
C ALA A 173 8.73 15.91 -3.84
N PHE A 174 8.32 17.07 -4.33
CA PHE A 174 7.85 17.22 -5.72
C PHE A 174 8.97 17.00 -6.73
N ALA A 175 10.22 17.36 -6.42
CA ALA A 175 11.36 17.07 -7.30
C ALA A 175 11.56 15.56 -7.54
N VAL A 176 11.32 14.72 -6.52
CA VAL A 176 11.35 13.25 -6.66
C VAL A 176 10.33 12.78 -7.70
N VAL A 177 9.10 13.31 -7.63
CA VAL A 177 8.01 12.96 -8.55
C VAL A 177 8.27 13.47 -9.96
N THR A 178 8.66 14.74 -10.12
CA THR A 178 8.87 15.34 -11.45
C THR A 178 10.09 14.78 -12.19
N ASN A 179 11.03 14.18 -11.45
CA ASN A 179 12.19 13.48 -12.04
C ASN A 179 11.87 12.03 -12.44
N HIS A 180 10.67 11.52 -12.14
CA HIS A 180 10.23 10.20 -12.54
C HIS A 180 9.29 10.24 -13.74
N THR A 181 9.39 9.22 -14.60
CA THR A 181 8.45 9.03 -15.71
C THR A 181 7.44 7.96 -15.31
N PHE A 182 6.18 8.35 -15.13
CA PHE A 182 5.09 7.43 -14.84
C PHE A 182 4.51 6.89 -16.15
N GLU A 183 4.50 5.56 -16.30
CA GLU A 183 3.94 4.88 -17.48
C GLU A 183 2.56 4.26 -17.20
N LEU A 184 2.27 3.93 -15.93
CA LEU A 184 1.03 3.30 -15.50
C LEU A 184 -0.10 4.33 -15.37
N PRO A 185 -1.23 4.18 -16.09
CA PRO A 185 -2.35 5.13 -16.02
C PRO A 185 -2.86 5.37 -14.60
N MET A 186 -2.93 4.33 -13.77
CA MET A 186 -3.35 4.49 -12.37
C MET A 186 -2.34 5.23 -11.52
N ALA A 187 -1.03 5.00 -11.72
CA ALA A 187 -0.01 5.77 -11.03
C ALA A 187 -0.09 7.26 -11.40
N ILE A 188 -0.32 7.56 -12.69
CA ILE A 188 -0.55 8.93 -13.18
C ILE A 188 -1.80 9.51 -12.51
N ALA A 189 -2.91 8.76 -12.49
CA ALA A 189 -4.16 9.21 -11.89
C ALA A 189 -4.04 9.53 -10.39
N GLN A 190 -3.21 8.80 -9.64
CA GLN A 190 -2.99 9.03 -8.21
C GLN A 190 -2.03 10.19 -7.91
N VAL A 191 -1.07 10.48 -8.78
CA VAL A 191 -0.10 11.57 -8.56
C VAL A 191 -0.60 12.91 -9.09
N LEU A 192 -1.45 12.90 -10.12
CA LEU A 192 -1.90 14.11 -10.80
C LEU A 192 -2.60 15.13 -9.88
N PRO A 193 -3.49 14.75 -8.94
CA PRO A 193 -4.14 15.72 -8.05
C PRO A 193 -3.12 16.57 -7.28
N ALA A 194 -2.10 15.94 -6.68
CA ALA A 194 -1.04 16.65 -5.97
C ALA A 194 -0.25 17.60 -6.89
N LEU A 195 0.07 17.16 -8.12
CA LEU A 195 0.80 17.97 -9.10
C LEU A 195 0.05 19.24 -9.53
N VAL A 196 -1.27 19.26 -9.42
CA VAL A 196 -2.10 20.44 -9.72
C VAL A 196 -2.58 21.16 -8.46
N GLY A 197 -2.02 20.83 -7.29
CA GLY A 197 -2.34 21.49 -6.02
C GLY A 197 -3.73 21.13 -5.47
N THR A 198 -4.18 19.90 -5.71
CA THR A 198 -5.47 19.36 -5.26
C THR A 198 -5.29 18.01 -4.57
N SER A 199 -6.36 17.53 -3.95
CA SER A 199 -6.44 16.22 -3.30
C SER A 199 -7.78 15.56 -3.59
N TYR A 200 -7.95 14.30 -3.19
CA TYR A 200 -9.25 13.65 -3.24
C TYR A 200 -10.35 14.34 -2.42
N LEU A 201 -10.00 15.16 -1.43
CA LEU A 201 -10.99 15.94 -0.67
C LEU A 201 -11.68 17.01 -1.52
N ASP A 202 -11.04 17.45 -2.60
CA ASP A 202 -11.61 18.45 -3.51
C ASP A 202 -12.70 17.85 -4.41
N ALA A 203 -12.85 16.53 -4.46
CA ALA A 203 -13.80 15.87 -5.36
C ALA A 203 -15.25 16.39 -5.21
N ALA A 204 -15.69 16.74 -4.00
CA ALA A 204 -17.04 17.25 -3.75
C ALA A 204 -17.17 18.79 -3.84
N THR A 205 -16.06 19.51 -4.01
CA THR A 205 -16.03 21.00 -4.01
C THR A 205 -15.65 21.60 -5.36
N LEU A 206 -15.37 20.74 -6.37
CA LEU A 206 -15.07 21.19 -7.72
C LEU A 206 -16.22 22.01 -8.33
N ASN A 207 -15.85 23.08 -9.04
CA ASN A 207 -16.77 23.87 -9.82
C ASN A 207 -16.67 23.49 -11.31
N CYS A 208 -17.47 22.50 -11.73
CA CYS A 208 -17.48 22.05 -13.13
C CYS A 208 -18.03 23.07 -14.13
N GLY A 209 -18.61 24.18 -13.65
CA GLY A 209 -19.09 25.28 -14.49
C GLY A 209 -18.05 26.40 -14.68
N ALA A 210 -16.93 26.37 -13.96
CA ALA A 210 -15.87 27.37 -14.13
C ALA A 210 -15.19 27.18 -15.50
N PRO A 211 -14.90 28.27 -16.24
CA PRO A 211 -14.06 28.20 -17.43
C PRO A 211 -12.73 27.55 -17.06
N THR A 212 -12.49 26.37 -17.59
CA THR A 212 -11.28 25.60 -17.31
C THR A 212 -10.17 26.17 -18.18
N ASP A 213 -9.58 27.30 -17.80
CA ASP A 213 -8.34 27.82 -18.41
C ASP A 213 -7.11 27.00 -17.96
N LEU A 214 -7.24 25.66 -17.91
CA LEU A 214 -6.13 24.74 -17.64
C LEU A 214 -5.25 24.50 -18.87
N CYS A 215 -5.51 25.20 -19.97
CA CYS A 215 -4.58 25.39 -21.07
C CYS A 215 -4.58 26.86 -21.49
N PRO A 216 -3.66 27.70 -20.99
CA PRO A 216 -3.37 28.98 -21.61
C PRO A 216 -2.84 28.70 -23.01
N SER A 217 -3.69 28.81 -24.02
CA SER A 217 -3.34 28.84 -25.44
C SER A 217 -2.50 27.66 -25.98
N LEU A 218 -3.14 26.52 -26.23
CA LEU A 218 -3.07 26.04 -27.61
C LEU A 218 -4.12 26.86 -28.38
N GLY A 219 -3.70 28.07 -28.78
CA GLY A 219 -4.45 28.80 -29.78
C GLY A 219 -4.71 27.87 -30.96
N THR A 220 -5.76 28.16 -31.71
CA THR A 220 -6.20 27.49 -32.94
C THR A 220 -5.15 27.46 -34.08
N GLN A 221 -3.86 27.36 -33.79
CA GLN A 221 -2.96 26.60 -34.62
C GLN A 221 -3.41 25.15 -34.54
N ARG A 222 -3.85 24.62 -35.70
CA ARG A 222 -3.93 23.18 -35.94
C ARG A 222 -2.75 22.55 -35.23
N VAL A 223 -3.02 21.73 -34.20
CA VAL A 223 -2.06 20.73 -33.76
C VAL A 223 -1.57 20.09 -35.07
N PRO A 224 -0.28 20.18 -35.42
CA PRO A 224 0.20 19.47 -36.59
C PRO A 224 -0.26 18.03 -36.39
N THR A 225 -1.02 17.49 -37.33
CA THR A 225 -1.57 16.12 -37.30
C THR A 225 -0.46 15.04 -37.36
N GLY A 226 0.76 15.37 -36.91
CA GLY A 226 1.95 14.56 -36.93
C GLY A 226 2.82 14.70 -35.66
N MET A 227 2.27 15.09 -34.51
CA MET A 227 3.02 15.11 -33.23
C MET A 227 2.51 14.17 -32.14
N MET A 228 1.54 13.30 -32.44
CA MET A 228 1.41 12.02 -31.74
C MET A 228 2.33 11.00 -32.43
N SER A 229 3.63 11.27 -32.38
CA SER A 229 4.58 10.17 -32.44
C SER A 229 4.63 9.59 -31.02
N PRO A 230 4.38 8.29 -30.83
CA PRO A 230 4.80 7.63 -29.60
C PRO A 230 6.26 8.00 -29.32
N PRO A 231 6.67 8.23 -28.05
CA PRO A 231 8.09 8.21 -27.73
C PRO A 231 8.62 6.85 -28.20
N GLY A 232 9.36 6.82 -29.32
CA GLY A 232 9.81 5.59 -29.98
C GLY A 232 9.70 5.55 -31.51
N ALA A 233 8.95 6.43 -32.18
CA ALA A 233 8.71 6.32 -33.63
C ALA A 233 9.93 6.63 -34.54
N SER A 234 11.07 7.00 -33.98
CA SER A 234 12.33 7.22 -34.72
C SER A 234 13.53 6.53 -34.07
N GLN A 235 13.29 5.49 -33.27
CA GLN A 235 14.36 4.57 -32.92
C GLN A 235 14.23 3.39 -33.90
N THR A 236 15.24 3.22 -34.77
CA THR A 236 15.56 1.87 -35.27
C THR A 236 15.42 0.90 -34.09
N PRO A 237 14.76 -0.27 -34.23
CA PRO A 237 14.70 -1.26 -33.15
C PRO A 237 16.13 -1.47 -32.68
N GLN A 238 16.47 -0.91 -31.54
CA GLN A 238 17.76 -1.16 -30.94
C GLN A 238 17.60 -2.59 -30.47
N GLU A 239 18.23 -3.54 -31.16
CA GLU A 239 18.26 -4.93 -30.74
C GLU A 239 18.78 -4.93 -29.29
N SER A 240 17.86 -5.00 -28.34
CA SER A 240 18.21 -5.18 -26.95
C SER A 240 18.82 -6.56 -26.86
N GLN A 241 20.08 -6.65 -26.44
CA GLN A 241 20.71 -7.94 -26.24
C GLN A 241 19.85 -8.78 -25.30
N ASP A 242 19.67 -10.05 -25.66
CA ASP A 242 18.97 -11.00 -24.81
C ASP A 242 19.65 -11.07 -23.45
N ILE A 243 18.84 -11.08 -22.40
CA ILE A 243 19.25 -11.28 -21.03
C ILE A 243 18.80 -12.66 -20.55
N THR A 244 19.60 -13.28 -19.69
CA THR A 244 19.20 -14.49 -18.98
C THR A 244 18.86 -14.15 -17.55
N VAL A 245 17.68 -14.56 -17.13
CA VAL A 245 17.09 -14.28 -15.82
C VAL A 245 16.99 -15.59 -15.06
N HIS A 246 17.52 -15.62 -13.84
CA HIS A 246 17.30 -16.73 -12.93
C HIS A 246 15.97 -16.53 -12.20
N TYR A 247 14.95 -17.28 -12.61
CA TYR A 247 13.61 -17.20 -12.06
C TYR A 247 13.37 -18.36 -11.10
N SER A 248 12.89 -18.05 -9.90
CA SER A 248 12.54 -19.05 -8.88
C SER A 248 11.18 -18.76 -8.26
N ILE A 249 10.45 -19.83 -7.96
CA ILE A 249 9.17 -19.81 -7.24
C ILE A 249 9.31 -20.63 -5.97
N THR A 250 8.84 -20.07 -4.85
CA THR A 250 8.93 -20.72 -3.54
C THR A 250 7.62 -20.57 -2.78
N ASN A 251 7.12 -21.67 -2.26
CA ASN A 251 6.03 -21.67 -1.29
C ASN A 251 6.49 -22.40 -0.03
N ASN A 252 6.55 -21.67 1.07
CA ASN A 252 6.83 -22.22 2.40
C ASN A 252 5.67 -21.97 3.37
N LEU A 253 4.55 -21.41 2.90
CA LEU A 253 3.45 -20.94 3.76
C LEU A 253 2.25 -21.88 3.77
N GLN A 254 1.84 -22.40 2.61
CA GLN A 254 0.65 -23.23 2.50
C GLN A 254 0.98 -24.64 2.02
N GLY A 255 0.38 -25.66 2.65
CA GLY A 255 0.57 -27.05 2.25
C GLY A 255 2.00 -27.57 2.45
N ILE A 256 2.43 -28.51 1.59
CA ILE A 256 3.79 -29.05 1.61
C ILE A 256 4.72 -28.03 0.96
N PRO A 257 5.82 -27.60 1.61
CA PRO A 257 6.74 -26.65 1.02
C PRO A 257 7.35 -27.14 -0.29
N TRP A 258 7.48 -26.23 -1.25
CA TRP A 258 8.05 -26.53 -2.57
C TRP A 258 8.82 -25.34 -3.14
N HIS A 259 9.78 -25.66 -4.01
CA HIS A 259 10.67 -24.70 -4.64
C HIS A 259 11.06 -25.18 -6.04
N TYR A 260 10.93 -24.30 -7.04
CA TYR A 260 11.34 -24.56 -8.41
C TYR A 260 12.16 -23.38 -8.94
N SER A 261 13.13 -23.68 -9.80
CA SER A 261 14.00 -22.68 -10.42
C SER A 261 14.26 -23.01 -11.89
N ILE A 262 14.31 -21.96 -12.72
CA ILE A 262 14.55 -22.06 -14.16
C ILE A 262 15.33 -20.84 -14.66
N SER A 263 16.15 -21.03 -15.69
CA SER A 263 16.84 -19.94 -16.38
C SER A 263 16.06 -19.59 -17.64
N VAL A 264 15.64 -18.34 -17.75
CA VAL A 264 14.78 -17.84 -18.83
C VAL A 264 15.55 -16.80 -19.63
N THR A 265 15.60 -16.95 -20.96
CA THR A 265 16.20 -15.96 -21.86
C THR A 265 15.11 -15.15 -22.54
N VAL A 266 15.19 -13.82 -22.43
CA VAL A 266 14.23 -12.86 -23.01
C VAL A 266 14.98 -11.64 -23.57
N PRO A 267 14.39 -10.87 -24.51
CA PRO A 267 14.94 -9.59 -24.93
C PRO A 267 15.20 -8.65 -23.74
N GLY A 268 16.29 -7.89 -23.77
CA GLY A 268 16.74 -7.06 -22.63
C GLY A 268 15.78 -5.98 -22.15
N ASP A 269 14.79 -5.59 -22.96
CA ASP A 269 13.73 -4.64 -22.62
C ASP A 269 12.43 -5.32 -22.14
N SER A 270 12.44 -6.64 -21.93
CA SER A 270 11.29 -7.41 -21.51
C SER A 270 10.82 -7.10 -20.08
N THR A 271 9.54 -7.38 -19.84
CA THR A 271 8.88 -7.22 -18.54
C THR A 271 8.91 -8.51 -17.73
N LEU A 272 8.64 -8.41 -16.42
CA LEU A 272 8.44 -9.56 -15.54
C LEU A 272 7.38 -10.53 -16.08
N LEU A 273 6.25 -10.04 -16.58
CA LEU A 273 5.22 -10.88 -17.17
C LEU A 273 5.77 -11.73 -18.32
N LYS A 274 6.67 -11.17 -19.14
CA LYS A 274 7.29 -11.92 -20.23
C LYS A 274 8.18 -13.07 -19.74
N VAL A 275 8.84 -12.89 -18.59
CA VAL A 275 9.59 -13.96 -17.93
C VAL A 275 8.66 -15.06 -17.43
N LEU A 276 7.51 -14.72 -16.86
CA LEU A 276 6.50 -15.69 -16.41
C LEU A 276 5.95 -16.50 -17.58
N GLU A 277 5.53 -15.84 -18.67
CA GLU A 277 5.07 -16.48 -19.90
C GLU A 277 6.10 -17.46 -20.45
N ARG A 278 7.37 -17.02 -20.53
CA ARG A 278 8.43 -17.86 -21.08
C ARG A 278 8.78 -19.03 -20.16
N ALA A 279 8.70 -18.86 -18.85
CA ALA A 279 8.87 -19.96 -17.89
C ALA A 279 7.75 -21.01 -18.02
N GLU A 280 6.50 -20.57 -18.14
CA GLU A 280 5.35 -21.45 -18.36
C GLU A 280 5.44 -22.22 -19.69
N GLU A 281 5.89 -21.57 -20.77
CA GLU A 281 6.12 -22.24 -22.07
C GLU A 281 7.19 -23.36 -21.97
N MET A 282 8.22 -23.14 -21.14
CA MET A 282 9.33 -24.08 -20.99
C MET A 282 8.99 -25.24 -20.05
N ASP A 283 8.24 -24.98 -18.98
CA ASP A 283 7.83 -25.95 -17.98
C ASP A 283 6.44 -25.59 -17.40
N PRO A 284 5.36 -25.96 -18.11
CA PRO A 284 3.99 -25.59 -17.71
C PRO A 284 3.53 -26.32 -16.44
N GLU A 285 4.17 -27.44 -16.08
CA GLU A 285 3.82 -28.18 -14.86
C GLU A 285 4.21 -27.39 -13.61
N ASN A 286 5.44 -26.86 -13.57
CA ASN A 286 5.94 -26.16 -12.39
C ASN A 286 5.71 -24.64 -12.46
N PHE A 287 5.72 -24.02 -13.64
CA PHE A 287 5.67 -22.55 -13.77
C PHE A 287 4.37 -22.01 -14.36
N SER A 288 3.30 -22.81 -14.39
CA SER A 288 1.97 -22.30 -14.74
C SER A 288 1.55 -21.15 -13.82
N PHE A 289 0.88 -20.15 -14.38
CA PHE A 289 0.37 -19.03 -13.61
C PHE A 289 -0.97 -18.55 -14.16
N LYS A 290 -1.69 -17.78 -13.34
CA LYS A 290 -2.93 -17.12 -13.75
C LYS A 290 -2.88 -15.66 -13.37
N THR A 291 -3.46 -14.83 -14.24
CA THR A 291 -3.62 -13.40 -14.00
C THR A 291 -5.07 -12.99 -14.05
N GLU A 292 -5.38 -11.91 -13.37
CA GLU A 292 -6.62 -11.16 -13.52
C GLU A 292 -6.30 -9.72 -13.90
N GLN A 293 -7.13 -9.14 -14.77
CA GLN A 293 -6.93 -7.75 -15.19
C GLN A 293 -7.45 -6.80 -14.11
N THR A 294 -6.60 -5.88 -13.66
CA THR A 294 -6.95 -4.80 -12.75
C THR A 294 -6.68 -3.44 -13.40
N SER A 295 -7.09 -2.35 -12.74
CA SER A 295 -6.74 -0.99 -13.15
C SER A 295 -5.23 -0.75 -13.17
N TRP A 296 -4.45 -1.50 -12.38
CA TRP A 296 -2.98 -1.43 -12.33
C TRP A 296 -2.28 -2.35 -13.34
N GLY A 297 -3.04 -3.08 -14.15
CA GLY A 297 -2.50 -4.12 -15.03
C GLY A 297 -2.84 -5.54 -14.54
N PRO A 298 -2.24 -6.58 -15.15
CA PRO A 298 -2.45 -7.96 -14.79
C PRO A 298 -1.84 -8.23 -13.42
N PHE A 299 -2.69 -8.69 -12.52
CA PHE A 299 -2.35 -9.12 -11.20
C PHE A 299 -2.22 -10.65 -11.19
N VAL A 300 -1.11 -11.18 -10.67
CA VAL A 300 -0.88 -12.64 -10.63
C VAL A 300 -1.63 -13.23 -9.44
N VAL A 301 -2.70 -13.97 -9.72
CA VAL A 301 -3.59 -14.55 -8.70
C VAL A 301 -3.18 -15.98 -8.31
N SER A 302 -2.44 -16.68 -9.17
CA SER A 302 -2.00 -18.06 -8.91
C SER A 302 -0.71 -18.40 -9.62
N ILE A 303 0.13 -19.22 -8.99
CA ILE A 303 1.34 -19.83 -9.55
C ILE A 303 1.36 -21.30 -9.12
N HIS A 304 1.72 -22.20 -10.05
CA HIS A 304 1.77 -23.65 -9.84
C HIS A 304 0.47 -24.20 -9.23
N GLY A 305 -0.68 -23.73 -9.74
CA GLY A 305 -2.00 -24.12 -9.27
C GLY A 305 -2.38 -23.65 -7.86
N LEU A 306 -1.49 -22.95 -7.14
CA LEU A 306 -1.76 -22.39 -5.82
C LEU A 306 -2.17 -20.92 -5.96
N ALA A 307 -3.39 -20.60 -5.53
CA ALA A 307 -3.93 -19.24 -5.56
C ALA A 307 -3.62 -18.49 -4.27
N GLY A 308 -3.54 -17.16 -4.35
CA GLY A 308 -3.67 -16.29 -3.18
C GLY A 308 -5.09 -16.38 -2.58
N SER A 309 -5.24 -15.90 -1.34
CA SER A 309 -6.50 -15.97 -0.61
C SER A 309 -6.65 -14.71 0.25
N ASP A 310 -7.72 -13.95 0.03
CA ASP A 310 -8.04 -12.78 0.86
C ASP A 310 -8.37 -13.20 2.30
N ASN A 311 -9.09 -14.31 2.45
CA ASN A 311 -9.45 -14.87 3.76
C ASN A 311 -8.23 -15.31 4.57
N ASP A 312 -7.27 -15.97 3.92
CA ASP A 312 -6.03 -16.42 4.57
C ASP A 312 -4.95 -15.35 4.54
N ARG A 313 -5.23 -14.22 3.88
CA ARG A 313 -4.32 -13.09 3.66
C ARG A 313 -3.00 -13.57 3.03
N THR A 314 -3.09 -14.29 1.90
CA THR A 314 -1.91 -14.75 1.16
C THR A 314 -1.89 -14.23 -0.26
N TYR A 315 -0.70 -13.87 -0.74
CA TYR A 315 -0.50 -13.37 -2.10
C TYR A 315 0.89 -13.72 -2.63
N TRP A 316 1.07 -13.63 -3.94
CA TRP A 316 2.36 -13.83 -4.60
C TRP A 316 3.19 -12.54 -4.60
N GLN A 317 4.29 -12.54 -3.85
CA GLN A 317 5.22 -11.43 -3.76
C GLN A 317 6.37 -11.59 -4.76
N PHE A 318 6.63 -10.54 -5.55
CA PHE A 318 7.72 -10.50 -6.51
C PHE A 318 8.95 -9.82 -5.92
N LEU A 319 10.10 -10.45 -6.09
CA LEU A 319 11.38 -10.04 -5.52
C LEU A 319 12.43 -9.99 -6.62
N SER A 320 13.24 -8.94 -6.66
CA SER A 320 14.50 -8.91 -7.42
C SER A 320 15.67 -8.95 -6.46
N SER A 321 16.53 -9.97 -6.59
CA SER A 321 17.66 -10.21 -5.66
C SER A 321 17.25 -10.19 -4.17
N GLY A 322 16.08 -10.76 -3.85
CA GLY A 322 15.53 -10.83 -2.50
C GLY A 322 14.89 -9.54 -1.97
N LYS A 323 14.75 -8.50 -2.80
CA LYS A 323 14.05 -7.25 -2.45
C LYS A 323 12.70 -7.17 -3.17
N PRO A 324 11.60 -6.80 -2.49
CA PRO A 324 10.31 -6.57 -3.13
C PRO A 324 10.42 -5.57 -4.28
N LEU A 325 9.67 -5.83 -5.34
CA LEU A 325 9.52 -4.89 -6.45
C LEU A 325 8.51 -3.81 -6.10
N ASP A 326 8.81 -2.57 -6.52
CA ASP A 326 7.87 -1.45 -6.44
C ASP A 326 6.84 -1.44 -7.59
N GLN A 327 6.96 -2.36 -8.55
CA GLN A 327 6.11 -2.47 -9.74
C GLN A 327 5.61 -3.91 -9.94
N GLY A 328 4.37 -4.04 -10.42
CA GLY A 328 3.77 -5.32 -10.78
C GLY A 328 4.33 -5.93 -12.07
N GLY A 329 3.76 -7.08 -12.46
CA GLY A 329 4.26 -7.91 -13.56
C GLY A 329 4.43 -7.22 -14.92
N GLN A 330 3.57 -6.24 -15.24
CA GLN A 330 3.61 -5.57 -16.56
C GLN A 330 4.63 -4.43 -16.67
N SER A 331 5.01 -3.77 -15.57
CA SER A 331 5.93 -2.63 -15.63
C SER A 331 7.29 -2.93 -15.01
N GLY A 332 7.40 -3.95 -14.15
CA GLY A 332 8.66 -4.36 -13.55
C GLY A 332 9.71 -4.70 -14.61
N LYS A 333 10.69 -3.80 -14.78
CA LYS A 333 11.89 -4.07 -15.56
C LYS A 333 12.72 -5.14 -14.86
N VAL A 334 13.19 -6.10 -15.65
CA VAL A 334 13.76 -7.33 -15.09
C VAL A 334 15.23 -7.15 -14.72
N GLY A 335 15.58 -7.61 -13.51
CA GLY A 335 16.97 -7.78 -13.06
C GLY A 335 17.46 -9.23 -13.25
N VAL A 336 18.77 -9.45 -13.09
CA VAL A 336 19.44 -10.74 -13.34
C VAL A 336 18.91 -11.91 -12.47
N MET A 337 18.24 -11.60 -11.34
CA MET A 337 17.68 -12.59 -10.43
C MET A 337 16.29 -12.18 -9.97
N LEU A 338 15.31 -13.05 -10.20
CA LEU A 338 13.91 -12.86 -9.85
C LEU A 338 13.44 -14.03 -8.97
N GLY A 339 12.97 -13.71 -7.77
CA GLY A 339 12.33 -14.65 -6.87
C GLY A 339 10.86 -14.31 -6.69
N VAL A 340 10.01 -15.31 -6.61
CA VAL A 340 8.60 -15.14 -6.27
C VAL A 340 8.28 -16.04 -5.09
N SER A 341 7.66 -15.45 -4.07
CA SER A 341 7.30 -16.17 -2.85
C SER A 341 5.86 -15.92 -2.46
N MET A 342 5.20 -16.96 -1.95
CA MET A 342 3.94 -16.77 -1.25
C MET A 342 4.23 -16.00 0.05
N SER A 343 3.45 -14.97 0.34
CA SER A 343 3.63 -14.08 1.49
C SER A 343 2.30 -13.81 2.20
N HIS A 344 2.36 -13.54 3.50
CA HIS A 344 1.27 -12.88 4.23
C HIS A 344 1.57 -11.36 4.30
N PRO A 345 0.56 -10.48 4.38
CA PRO A 345 0.79 -9.11 4.80
C PRO A 345 1.34 -9.12 6.24
N HIS A 346 2.34 -8.29 6.53
CA HIS A 346 2.86 -8.17 7.89
C HIS A 346 1.73 -7.76 8.83
N THR A 347 1.26 -8.70 9.65
CA THR A 347 0.40 -8.45 10.80
C THR A 347 0.86 -9.37 11.92
N SER A 348 1.21 -8.80 13.07
CA SER A 348 1.51 -9.60 14.24
C SER A 348 0.21 -10.23 14.74
N LEU A 349 -0.01 -11.52 14.46
CA LEU A 349 -1.08 -12.29 15.08
C LEU A 349 -0.75 -12.48 16.57
N CYS A 350 -1.53 -11.85 17.45
CA CYS A 350 -1.49 -12.14 18.88
C CYS A 350 -2.72 -12.95 19.30
N HIS A 351 -2.48 -14.18 19.75
CA HIS A 351 -3.46 -15.00 20.48
C HIS A 351 -3.93 -14.28 21.75
N ARG A 352 -5.25 -14.11 21.87
CA ARG A 352 -5.93 -13.67 23.10
C ARG A 352 -5.81 -14.74 24.19
N GLY A 353 -4.75 -14.68 24.99
CA GLY A 353 -4.68 -15.38 26.28
C GLY A 353 -5.57 -14.69 27.30
N ARG A 354 -6.72 -15.28 27.62
CA ARG A 354 -7.53 -14.88 28.79
C ARG A 354 -6.71 -15.15 30.06
N ASN A 355 -6.41 -14.11 30.83
CA ASN A 355 -6.01 -14.27 32.22
C ASN A 355 -7.00 -13.52 33.12
N LEU A 356 -7.71 -14.31 33.93
CA LEU A 356 -8.53 -13.84 35.04
C LEU A 356 -7.65 -13.04 36.02
N GLN A 357 -8.03 -11.79 36.28
CA GLN A 357 -7.49 -11.05 37.42
C GLN A 357 -8.06 -11.61 38.73
N ALA A 358 -7.18 -12.17 39.57
CA ALA A 358 -7.43 -12.32 41.00
C ALA A 358 -6.74 -11.16 41.74
N LYS A 359 -7.59 -10.31 42.31
CA LYS A 359 -7.31 -9.16 43.16
C LYS A 359 -6.60 -9.59 44.45
N LYS A 360 -5.51 -8.91 44.85
CA LYS A 360 -5.18 -8.73 46.27
C LYS A 360 -4.29 -7.52 46.55
N LEU A 361 -4.73 -6.75 47.54
CA LEU A 361 -4.16 -5.53 48.11
C LEU A 361 -2.80 -5.78 48.80
N GLY A 362 -1.96 -4.74 48.82
CA GLY A 362 -1.44 -4.22 50.09
C GLY A 362 0.08 -4.19 50.29
N ALA A 363 0.56 -2.96 50.56
CA ALA A 363 1.70 -2.58 51.43
C ALA A 363 3.14 -2.52 50.85
N HIS A 364 3.64 -1.27 50.77
CA HIS A 364 5.03 -0.83 50.95
C HIS A 364 5.33 -0.62 52.46
N PRO A 365 6.56 -0.24 52.95
CA PRO A 365 7.83 0.12 52.25
C PRO A 365 9.16 -0.41 52.89
N GLY A 366 10.28 -0.15 52.20
CA GLY A 366 11.65 0.07 52.75
C GLY A 366 12.51 -1.19 52.99
N HIS A 367 13.84 -1.20 52.97
CA HIS A 367 14.94 -0.27 52.64
C HIS A 367 16.25 -1.12 52.65
N LEU A 368 17.33 -0.66 51.99
CA LEU A 368 18.76 -1.00 52.20
C LEU A 368 19.39 -2.32 51.68
N GLN A 369 20.36 -2.10 50.75
CA GLN A 369 21.76 -2.61 50.70
C GLN A 369 22.00 -4.15 50.72
N HIS A 370 22.87 -4.76 49.90
CA HIS A 370 24.30 -4.52 49.76
C HIS A 370 24.89 -5.39 48.62
N LEU A 371 26.00 -4.93 48.06
CA LEU A 371 26.88 -5.59 47.09
C LEU A 371 27.49 -6.91 47.59
N LEU A 372 27.72 -7.89 46.70
CA LEU A 372 29.05 -8.47 46.36
C LEU A 372 28.95 -9.74 45.49
N LYS A 373 29.82 -9.79 44.47
CA LYS A 373 30.08 -10.81 43.43
C LYS A 373 31.10 -11.89 43.95
N PRO A 374 31.54 -12.89 43.15
CA PRO A 374 31.13 -14.30 42.96
C PRO A 374 32.25 -15.28 43.45
N PRO A 375 32.69 -16.37 42.79
CA PRO A 375 32.06 -17.58 42.19
C PRO A 375 32.56 -18.90 42.87
N ARG A 376 32.02 -20.08 42.49
CA ARG A 376 32.74 -21.40 42.38
C ARG A 376 31.79 -22.53 41.94
N ASP A 377 32.06 -23.09 40.75
CA ASP A 377 31.67 -24.43 40.26
C ASP A 377 32.50 -25.55 40.97
N PRO A 378 32.24 -26.89 40.85
CA PRO A 378 31.69 -27.60 39.66
C PRO A 378 30.83 -28.89 39.86
N ALA A 379 30.40 -29.44 38.72
CA ALA A 379 30.15 -30.86 38.36
C ALA A 379 28.73 -31.48 38.50
N SER A 380 28.03 -31.60 37.36
CA SER A 380 27.64 -32.85 36.65
C SER A 380 26.24 -33.39 37.04
N HIS A 381 25.31 -33.84 36.19
CA HIS A 381 25.37 -34.53 34.89
C HIS A 381 24.04 -34.37 34.11
N GLN A 382 24.16 -34.46 32.77
CA GLN A 382 23.24 -35.05 31.77
C GLN A 382 21.91 -34.37 31.38
N GLY A 383 21.85 -33.99 30.09
CA GLY A 383 20.83 -34.55 29.19
C GLY A 383 20.04 -33.55 28.33
N ALA A 384 20.47 -33.36 27.08
CA ALA A 384 19.67 -33.26 25.83
C ALA A 384 20.17 -32.15 24.89
N ILE A 385 20.78 -32.61 23.80
CA ILE A 385 21.32 -31.83 22.69
C ILE A 385 20.17 -31.51 21.73
N LYS A 386 19.85 -30.22 21.55
CA LYS A 386 19.26 -29.70 20.30
C LYS A 386 20.33 -28.85 19.63
N GLY A 387 20.89 -29.38 18.54
CA GLY A 387 21.84 -28.66 17.71
C GLY A 387 21.16 -27.50 16.99
N HIS A 388 21.53 -26.28 17.37
CA HIS A 388 21.45 -25.13 16.48
C HIS A 388 22.82 -24.98 15.84
N SER A 389 22.97 -25.47 14.61
CA SER A 389 24.11 -25.14 13.77
C SER A 389 23.74 -23.91 12.94
N SER A 390 24.08 -22.74 13.46
CA SER A 390 24.26 -21.52 12.64
C SER A 390 25.76 -21.38 12.41
N VAL A 391 26.23 -21.87 11.26
CA VAL A 391 27.57 -21.52 10.77
C VAL A 391 27.40 -20.26 9.93
N SER A 392 27.68 -19.11 10.54
CA SER A 392 27.81 -17.84 9.82
C SER A 392 29.31 -17.57 9.64
N LEU A 393 29.82 -17.82 8.44
CA LEU A 393 31.15 -17.34 8.05
C LEU A 393 30.99 -15.92 7.53
N CYS A 394 31.36 -14.95 8.36
CA CYS A 394 31.55 -13.56 7.95
C CYS A 394 32.99 -13.37 7.44
N VAL A 395 33.12 -12.74 6.27
CA VAL A 395 34.32 -11.99 5.86
C VAL A 395 33.84 -10.56 5.54
N PRO A 396 34.58 -9.50 5.92
CA PRO A 396 34.00 -8.20 6.22
C PRO A 396 34.07 -7.19 5.07
N GLY A 397 33.15 -6.23 5.09
CA GLY A 397 33.31 -4.93 4.46
C GLY A 397 32.22 -4.58 3.44
N GLU A 398 31.18 -3.87 3.87
CA GLU A 398 30.79 -2.54 3.38
C GLU A 398 29.38 -2.18 3.84
N ASN A 399 29.22 -0.90 4.18
CA ASN A 399 28.06 -0.28 4.80
C ASN A 399 26.72 -0.69 4.16
N ARG A 400 25.82 -1.28 4.96
CA ARG A 400 24.39 -1.42 4.60
C ARG A 400 23.56 -0.52 5.49
N ALA A 401 23.04 0.55 4.91
CA ALA A 401 21.83 1.20 5.40
C ALA A 401 20.68 0.20 5.33
N GLN A 402 20.00 0.00 6.46
CA GLN A 402 18.69 -0.67 6.52
C GLN A 402 17.66 0.28 5.89
N ILE A 403 17.00 -0.17 4.84
CA ILE A 403 15.89 0.55 4.18
C ILE A 403 14.61 -0.18 4.60
N PRO A 404 13.62 0.48 5.23
CA PRO A 404 12.34 -0.13 5.54
C PRO A 404 11.49 -0.28 4.26
N PHE A 405 10.73 -1.37 4.19
CA PHE A 405 10.00 -1.86 3.02
C PHE A 405 8.58 -1.28 2.95
N ALA A 406 8.17 -0.79 1.77
CA ALA A 406 6.77 -0.52 1.45
C ALA A 406 6.13 -1.80 0.87
N PHE A 407 5.11 -2.30 1.55
CA PHE A 407 4.27 -3.40 1.09
C PHE A 407 3.12 -2.82 0.25
N PHE A 408 2.96 -3.30 -0.99
CA PHE A 408 1.69 -3.22 -1.69
C PHE A 408 0.81 -4.37 -1.20
N PRO A 409 -0.30 -4.11 -0.48
CA PRO A 409 -1.34 -5.12 -0.37
C PRO A 409 -1.99 -5.28 -1.74
N SER A 410 -2.07 -6.52 -2.19
CA SER A 410 -2.87 -6.99 -3.31
C SER A 410 -4.35 -6.75 -3.03
N SER A 411 -4.85 -5.55 -3.31
CA SER A 411 -6.28 -5.22 -3.17
C SER A 411 -6.68 -4.10 -4.12
N PHE A 412 -6.72 -4.45 -5.40
CA PHE A 412 -7.51 -3.75 -6.42
C PHE A 412 -8.43 -4.76 -7.12
N HIS A 413 -9.10 -5.58 -6.31
CA HIS A 413 -10.26 -6.38 -6.70
C HIS A 413 -11.50 -5.82 -6.07
#